data_AF-Q0JHR6-F1
#
_entry.id   AF-Q0JHR6-F1
#
_cell.length_a   1.000
_cell.length_b   1.000
_cell.length_c   1.000
_cell.angle_alpha   90.00
_cell.angle_beta   90.00
_cell.angle_gamma   90.00
#
_symmetry.space_group_name_H-M   'P 1'
#
loop_
_entity.id
_entity.type
_entity.pdbx_description
1 polymer ?
#
loop_
_entity_poly.entity_id
_entity_poly.type
_entity_poly.pdbx_seq_one_letter_code
_entity_poly.pdbx_strand_id
1 'polypeptide(L)'
;MQIHWPFRVKKGSGISNTEDYIPPDIPSTWGAMEKLYDSGKSRAIGVSNFSSKKLGDLLAVACVPPAVDQVECHPGWQQTKLHNFCQSTGVHLSVSLWYLYNYSESMLLLMSPVVFNFLNTANPFLPLLFRHTRL
;
A
#
# COMPACT_ATOMS: atom_id res chain seq x y z
N MET A 1 -9.50 -2.32 9.37
CA MET A 1 -10.05 -2.98 8.16
C MET A 1 -9.75 -2.10 6.95
N GLN A 2 -9.48 -2.66 5.76
CA GLN A 2 -9.19 -1.84 4.59
C GLN A 2 -9.75 -2.41 3.28
N ILE A 3 -10.04 -1.54 2.30
CA ILE A 3 -10.21 -1.96 0.90
C ILE A 3 -8.84 -2.34 0.37
N HIS A 4 -8.64 -3.60 -0.02
CA HIS A 4 -7.30 -4.08 -0.42
C HIS A 4 -6.84 -3.52 -1.77
N TRP A 5 -7.77 -3.37 -2.74
CA TRP A 5 -7.49 -2.77 -4.04
C TRP A 5 -8.71 -1.99 -4.56
N PRO A 6 -8.51 -0.94 -5.37
CA PRO A 6 -9.60 -0.16 -5.97
C PRO A 6 -10.21 -0.86 -7.22
N PHE A 7 -10.43 -2.17 -7.15
CA PHE A 7 -11.12 -2.95 -8.17
C PHE A 7 -12.09 -3.93 -7.52
N ARG A 8 -13.01 -4.48 -8.32
CA ARG A 8 -13.99 -5.47 -7.87
C ARG A 8 -13.98 -6.67 -8.80
N VAL A 9 -14.05 -7.85 -8.20
CA VAL A 9 -14.23 -9.13 -8.90
C VAL A 9 -15.55 -9.78 -8.49
N LYS A 10 -16.08 -10.68 -9.31
CA LYS A 10 -17.27 -11.46 -8.98
C LYS A 10 -17.06 -12.24 -7.68
N LYS A 11 -18.13 -12.45 -6.93
CA LYS A 11 -18.05 -13.22 -5.68
C LYS A 11 -17.70 -14.67 -6.01
N GLY A 12 -16.68 -15.20 -5.34
CA GLY A 12 -16.23 -16.58 -5.54
C GLY A 12 -15.27 -16.79 -6.71
N SER A 13 -14.91 -15.74 -7.46
CA SER A 13 -13.88 -15.80 -8.49
C SER A 13 -12.50 -15.43 -7.93
N GLY A 14 -11.45 -15.85 -8.63
CA GLY A 14 -10.08 -15.40 -8.39
C GLY A 14 -9.77 -14.05 -9.07
N ILE A 15 -8.52 -13.60 -8.95
CA ILE A 15 -7.99 -12.39 -9.60
C ILE A 15 -7.29 -12.67 -10.94
N SER A 16 -7.19 -13.94 -11.35
CA SER A 16 -6.47 -14.36 -12.56
C SER A 16 -7.22 -14.12 -13.86
N ASN A 17 -8.57 -14.14 -13.83
CA ASN A 17 -9.40 -14.11 -15.03
C ASN A 17 -9.95 -12.69 -15.26
N THR A 18 -9.66 -12.11 -16.41
CA THR A 18 -10.08 -10.75 -16.76
C THR A 18 -11.60 -10.59 -16.90
N GLU A 19 -12.31 -11.65 -17.29
CA GLU A 19 -13.78 -11.67 -17.45
C GLU A 19 -14.56 -11.58 -16.12
N ASP A 20 -13.86 -11.77 -14.99
CA ASP A 20 -14.46 -11.71 -13.66
C ASP A 20 -14.37 -10.33 -13.02
N TYR A 21 -13.65 -9.40 -13.65
CA TYR A 21 -13.61 -8.02 -13.21
C TYR A 21 -14.92 -7.32 -13.55
N ILE A 22 -15.46 -6.63 -12.56
CA ILE A 22 -16.69 -5.85 -12.68
C ILE A 22 -16.42 -4.42 -12.20
N PRO A 23 -17.21 -3.42 -12.67
CA PRO A 23 -17.02 -2.04 -12.25
C PRO A 23 -17.03 -1.90 -10.72
N PRO A 24 -16.02 -1.24 -10.12
CA PRO A 24 -16.00 -1.00 -8.69
C PRO A 24 -17.00 0.09 -8.30
N ASP A 25 -17.71 -0.14 -7.19
CA ASP A 25 -18.54 0.86 -6.53
C ASP A 25 -17.91 1.17 -5.17
N ILE A 26 -16.89 2.02 -5.21
CA ILE A 26 -16.10 2.40 -4.04
C ILE A 26 -16.96 3.16 -3.01
N PRO A 27 -17.80 4.15 -3.38
CA PRO A 27 -18.65 4.85 -2.41
C PRO A 27 -19.59 3.91 -1.65
N SER A 28 -20.25 2.97 -2.35
CA SER A 28 -21.13 1.99 -1.69
C SER A 28 -20.35 1.05 -0.76
N THR A 29 -19.17 0.59 -1.20
CA THR A 29 -18.28 -0.24 -0.37
C THR A 29 -17.81 0.52 0.87
N TRP A 30 -17.43 1.79 0.71
CA TRP A 30 -17.00 2.64 1.80
C TRP A 30 -18.12 2.89 2.81
N GLY A 31 -19.33 3.20 2.36
CA GLY A 31 -20.49 3.35 3.25
C GLY A 31 -20.80 2.09 4.06
N ALA A 32 -20.51 0.90 3.52
CA ALA A 32 -20.58 -0.35 4.30
C ALA A 32 -19.45 -0.45 5.34
N MET A 33 -18.25 0.02 5.03
CA MET A 33 -17.13 0.08 5.97
C MET A 33 -17.36 1.09 7.09
N GLU A 34 -17.97 2.24 6.80
CA GLU A 34 -18.38 3.23 7.80
C GLU A 34 -19.36 2.61 8.82
N LYS A 35 -20.35 1.83 8.38
CA LYS A 35 -21.24 1.08 9.30
C LYS A 35 -20.48 0.09 10.19
N LEU A 36 -19.39 -0.52 9.69
CA LEU A 36 -18.55 -1.40 10.50
C LEU A 36 -17.70 -0.63 11.52
N TYR A 37 -17.31 0.59 11.18
CA TYR A 37 -16.67 1.51 12.11
C TYR A 37 -17.64 1.94 13.21
N ASP A 38 -18.84 2.41 12.83
CA ASP A 38 -19.87 2.90 13.76
C ASP A 38 -20.36 1.81 14.72
N SER A 39 -20.46 0.56 14.25
CA SER A 39 -20.82 -0.59 15.09
C SER A 39 -19.69 -1.08 15.99
N GLY A 40 -18.51 -0.45 15.95
CA GLY A 40 -17.35 -0.83 16.76
C GLY A 40 -16.63 -2.10 16.31
N LYS A 41 -17.05 -2.72 15.19
CA LYS A 41 -16.42 -3.93 14.63
C LYS A 41 -15.04 -3.64 14.04
N SER A 42 -14.80 -2.41 13.63
CA SER A 42 -13.48 -1.94 13.21
C SER A 42 -13.16 -0.63 13.91
N ARG A 43 -12.05 -0.57 14.64
CA ARG A 43 -11.61 0.68 15.31
C ARG A 43 -11.10 1.75 14.34
N ALA A 44 -10.74 1.35 13.13
CA ALA A 44 -10.31 2.22 12.05
C ALA A 44 -10.57 1.56 10.70
N ILE A 45 -10.85 2.38 9.70
CA ILE A 45 -11.07 1.95 8.31
C ILE A 45 -10.11 2.69 7.38
N GLY A 46 -9.66 2.02 6.33
CA GLY A 46 -8.66 2.56 5.41
C GLY A 46 -8.73 1.92 4.04
N VAL A 47 -7.75 2.25 3.21
CA VAL A 47 -7.61 1.73 1.85
C VAL A 47 -6.18 1.25 1.61
N SER A 48 -5.99 0.57 0.49
CA SER A 48 -4.69 0.11 0.05
C SER A 48 -4.63 0.15 -1.46
N ASN A 49 -3.45 0.53 -1.97
CA ASN A 49 -3.17 0.68 -3.40
C ASN A 49 -4.05 1.75 -4.08
N PHE A 50 -4.43 2.79 -3.34
CA PHE A 50 -5.12 3.94 -3.93
C PHE A 50 -4.09 4.92 -4.49
N SER A 51 -4.43 5.55 -5.62
CA SER A 51 -3.65 6.68 -6.13
C SER A 51 -4.16 7.97 -5.50
N SER A 52 -3.38 9.05 -5.53
CA SER A 52 -3.82 10.35 -4.99
C SER A 52 -5.16 10.80 -5.57
N LYS A 53 -5.40 10.50 -6.85
CA LYS A 53 -6.69 10.78 -7.50
C LYS A 53 -7.83 9.97 -6.86
N LYS A 54 -7.69 8.63 -6.79
CA LYS A 54 -8.75 7.78 -6.24
C LYS A 54 -9.00 8.05 -4.76
N LEU A 55 -7.93 8.34 -4.00
CA LEU A 55 -8.03 8.72 -2.60
C LEU A 55 -8.77 10.07 -2.45
N GLY A 56 -8.46 11.05 -3.29
CA GLY A 56 -9.19 12.33 -3.33
C GLY A 56 -10.66 12.17 -3.71
N ASP A 57 -10.96 11.34 -4.73
CA ASP A 57 -12.33 11.04 -5.15
C ASP A 57 -13.13 10.37 -3.99
N LEU A 58 -12.48 9.51 -3.18
CA LEU A 58 -13.10 8.92 -1.98
C LEU A 58 -13.28 9.94 -0.84
N LEU A 59 -12.25 10.74 -0.55
CA LEU A 59 -12.31 11.76 0.51
C LEU A 59 -13.44 12.78 0.26
N ALA A 60 -13.76 13.07 -1.00
CA ALA A 60 -14.85 13.97 -1.36
C ALA A 60 -16.26 13.46 -0.97
N VAL A 61 -16.42 12.15 -0.76
CA VAL A 61 -17.72 11.51 -0.47
C VAL A 61 -17.77 10.81 0.88
N ALA A 62 -16.62 10.58 1.53
CA ALA A 62 -16.53 9.87 2.79
C ALA A 62 -17.02 10.72 3.98
N CYS A 63 -17.87 10.16 4.83
CA CYS A 63 -18.26 10.75 6.11
C CYS A 63 -17.17 10.50 7.17
N VAL A 64 -16.62 9.28 7.20
CA VAL A 64 -15.45 8.92 7.99
C VAL A 64 -14.26 8.83 7.04
N PRO A 65 -13.27 9.72 7.13
CA PRO A 65 -12.13 9.71 6.22
C PRO A 65 -11.29 8.43 6.42
N PRO A 66 -10.67 7.88 5.36
CA PRO A 66 -9.74 6.77 5.49
C PRO A 66 -8.59 7.15 6.42
N ALA A 67 -8.39 6.38 7.48
CA ALA A 67 -7.29 6.62 8.42
C ALA A 67 -5.92 6.31 7.80
N VAL A 68 -5.89 5.37 6.85
CA VAL A 68 -4.67 4.86 6.21
C VAL A 68 -4.88 4.64 4.71
N ASP A 69 -3.83 4.91 3.94
CA ASP A 69 -3.60 4.32 2.62
C ASP A 69 -2.30 3.48 2.66
N GLN A 70 -2.43 2.16 2.54
CA GLN A 70 -1.28 1.24 2.53
C GLN A 70 -0.85 0.97 1.10
N VAL A 71 0.38 1.35 0.76
CA VAL A 71 0.91 1.24 -0.61
C VAL A 71 2.32 0.69 -0.64
N GLU A 72 2.72 0.14 -1.78
CA GLU A 72 4.12 -0.10 -2.06
C GLU A 72 4.91 1.22 -2.02
N CYS A 73 5.94 1.25 -1.19
CA CYS A 73 6.86 2.38 -1.09
C CYS A 73 8.25 1.89 -0.66
N HIS A 74 9.30 2.30 -1.38
CA HIS A 74 10.68 1.93 -1.11
C HIS A 74 11.63 2.92 -1.81
N PRO A 75 12.97 2.85 -1.61
CA PRO A 75 13.89 3.84 -2.18
C PRO A 75 13.81 4.01 -3.71
N GLY A 76 13.47 2.94 -4.44
CA GLY A 76 13.23 2.97 -5.88
C GLY A 76 11.83 3.43 -6.30
N TRP A 77 10.86 3.41 -5.38
CA TRP A 77 9.48 3.83 -5.62
C TRP A 77 8.94 4.57 -4.38
N GLN A 78 9.31 5.84 -4.23
CA GLN A 78 9.14 6.57 -2.98
C GLN A 78 7.73 7.15 -2.77
N GLN A 79 6.85 7.06 -3.78
CA GLN A 79 5.48 7.57 -3.71
C GLN A 79 5.38 9.06 -3.33
N THR A 80 6.34 9.92 -3.67
CA THR A 80 6.43 11.31 -3.18
C THR A 80 5.13 12.11 -3.37
N LYS A 81 4.48 11.99 -4.53
CA LYS A 81 3.20 12.66 -4.81
C LYS A 81 2.09 12.19 -3.86
N LEU A 82 1.97 10.89 -3.66
CA LEU A 82 0.96 10.30 -2.79
C LEU A 82 1.25 10.61 -1.32
N HIS A 83 2.51 10.52 -0.91
CA HIS A 83 2.96 10.90 0.42
C HIS A 83 2.57 12.35 0.77
N ASN A 84 2.87 13.30 -0.11
CA ASN A 84 2.51 14.71 0.11
C ASN A 84 0.98 14.90 0.17
N PHE A 85 0.23 14.19 -0.68
CA PHE A 85 -1.24 14.25 -0.67
C PHE A 85 -1.83 13.69 0.63
N CYS A 86 -1.36 12.54 1.09
CA CYS A 86 -1.75 11.94 2.37
C CYS A 86 -1.44 12.88 3.54
N GLN A 87 -0.25 13.49 3.57
CA GLN A 87 0.10 14.50 4.57
C GLN A 87 -0.87 15.70 4.57
N SER A 88 -1.20 16.23 3.40
CA SER A 88 -2.11 17.39 3.29
C SER A 88 -3.57 17.08 3.67
N THR A 89 -3.96 15.81 3.64
CA THR A 89 -5.35 15.37 3.88
C THR A 89 -5.53 14.68 5.22
N GLY A 90 -4.46 14.52 6.00
CA GLY A 90 -4.50 13.84 7.30
C GLY A 90 -4.61 12.31 7.22
N VAL A 91 -4.40 11.73 6.04
CA VAL A 91 -4.39 10.28 5.84
C VAL A 91 -2.99 9.74 6.14
N HIS A 92 -2.86 8.69 6.95
CA HIS A 92 -1.57 8.07 7.21
C HIS A 92 -1.14 7.20 6.01
N LEU A 93 0.05 7.44 5.45
CA LEU A 93 0.61 6.54 4.45
C LEU A 93 1.37 5.42 5.16
N SER A 94 0.89 4.19 5.01
CA SER A 94 1.58 2.99 5.50
C SER A 94 2.37 2.34 4.38
N VAL A 95 3.62 1.98 4.65
CA VAL A 95 4.48 1.32 3.66
C VAL A 95 4.24 -0.19 3.65
N SER A 96 4.12 -0.76 2.47
CA SER A 96 4.15 -2.19 2.20
C SER A 96 5.37 -2.54 1.35
N LEU A 97 6.01 -3.67 1.64
CA LEU A 97 7.12 -4.22 0.86
C LEU A 97 6.69 -5.50 0.10
N TRP A 98 5.38 -5.73 -0.07
CA TRP A 98 4.87 -6.99 -0.62
C TRP A 98 5.47 -7.34 -1.99
N TYR A 99 5.57 -6.36 -2.89
CA TYR A 99 6.21 -6.56 -4.19
C TYR A 99 7.70 -6.88 -4.07
N LEU A 100 8.43 -6.20 -3.18
CA LEU A 100 9.85 -6.51 -2.94
C LEU A 100 10.09 -7.91 -2.37
N TYR A 101 9.16 -8.44 -1.57
CA TYR A 101 9.28 -9.79 -1.03
C TYR A 101 8.89 -10.88 -2.02
N ASN A 102 7.92 -10.62 -2.90
CA ASN A 102 7.39 -11.63 -3.83
C ASN A 102 8.03 -11.58 -5.22
N TYR A 103 8.75 -10.50 -5.54
CA TYR A 103 9.51 -10.33 -6.77
C TYR A 103 10.99 -10.11 -6.44
N SER A 104 11.91 -10.50 -7.33
CA SER A 104 13.37 -10.39 -7.17
C SER A 104 13.92 -8.96 -7.05
N GLU A 105 13.04 -7.96 -6.98
CA GLU A 105 13.33 -6.52 -6.84
C GLU A 105 14.02 -6.18 -5.50
N SER A 106 13.80 -6.98 -4.44
CA SER A 106 14.50 -6.79 -3.15
C SER A 106 16.02 -6.89 -3.28
N MET A 107 16.54 -7.83 -4.07
CA MET A 107 17.97 -7.92 -4.32
C MET A 107 18.47 -6.69 -5.09
N LEU A 108 17.75 -6.25 -6.11
CA LEU A 108 18.17 -5.10 -6.95
C LEU A 108 18.30 -3.81 -6.13
N LEU A 109 17.37 -3.54 -5.22
CA LEU A 109 17.43 -2.35 -4.37
C LEU A 109 18.56 -2.42 -3.34
N LEU A 110 18.77 -3.56 -2.70
CA LEU A 110 19.87 -3.74 -1.75
C LEU A 110 21.24 -3.72 -2.45
N MET A 111 21.29 -4.10 -3.72
CA MET A 111 22.49 -4.02 -4.57
C MET A 111 22.73 -2.61 -5.14
N SER A 112 21.82 -1.65 -4.97
CA SER A 112 22.07 -0.27 -5.35
C SER A 112 23.29 0.27 -4.57
N PRO A 113 24.32 0.81 -5.24
CA PRO A 113 25.52 1.31 -4.57
C PRO A 113 25.20 2.37 -3.50
N VAL A 114 24.15 3.17 -3.72
CA VAL A 114 23.71 4.20 -2.78
C VAL A 114 23.15 3.58 -1.50
N VAL A 115 22.26 2.59 -1.64
CA VAL A 115 21.65 1.89 -0.51
C VAL A 115 22.70 1.07 0.23
N PHE A 116 23.54 0.35 -0.50
CA PHE A 116 24.63 -0.46 0.06
C PHE A 116 25.63 0.40 0.84
N ASN A 117 26.07 1.53 0.29
CA ASN A 117 27.00 2.43 0.97
C ASN A 117 26.37 3.05 2.23
N PHE A 118 25.10 3.45 2.16
CA PHE A 118 24.37 3.97 3.33
C PHE A 118 24.23 2.91 4.43
N LEU A 119 23.91 1.67 4.09
CA LEU A 119 23.79 0.60 5.08
C LEU A 119 25.15 0.28 5.74
N ASN A 120 26.24 0.32 4.99
CA ASN A 120 27.59 0.10 5.55
C ASN A 120 28.05 1.23 6.46
N THR A 121 27.64 2.48 6.20
CA THR A 121 27.96 3.61 7.09
C THR A 121 27.05 3.65 8.32
N ALA A 122 25.78 3.27 8.18
CA ALA A 122 24.80 3.28 9.27
C ALA A 122 24.94 2.07 10.22
N ASN A 123 25.41 0.92 9.73
CA ASN A 123 25.67 -0.25 10.56
C ASN A 123 26.80 -1.12 9.97
N PRO A 124 28.03 -1.03 10.51
CA PRO A 124 29.20 -1.74 9.96
C PRO A 124 29.13 -3.27 10.07
N PHE A 125 28.12 -3.84 10.74
CA PHE A 125 27.95 -5.30 10.90
C PHE A 125 27.00 -5.94 9.88
N LEU A 126 26.23 -5.16 9.11
CA LEU A 126 25.36 -5.66 8.03
C LEU A 126 26.08 -6.45 6.90
N PRO A 127 27.30 -6.11 6.45
CA PRO A 127 27.94 -6.83 5.34
C PRO A 127 28.28 -8.31 5.62
N LEU A 128 28.17 -8.78 6.88
CA LEU A 128 28.35 -10.20 7.23
C LEU A 128 27.10 -11.05 6.96
N LEU A 129 25.90 -10.48 6.99
CA LEU A 129 24.64 -11.19 6.76
C LEU A 129 24.39 -11.50 5.27
N PHE A 130 24.92 -10.69 4.37
CA PHE A 130 24.71 -10.84 2.91
C PHE A 130 25.82 -11.64 2.19
N ARG A 131 26.85 -12.12 2.90
CA ARG A 131 27.89 -12.99 2.31
C ARG A 131 27.45 -14.44 2.10
N HIS A 132 26.29 -14.86 2.63
CA HIS A 132 25.82 -16.25 2.54
C HIS A 132 24.78 -16.55 1.46
N THR A 133 24.44 -15.60 0.58
CA THR A 133 23.46 -15.84 -0.51
C THR A 133 24.04 -15.68 -1.92
N ARG A 134 25.35 -15.82 -2.11
CA ARG A 134 25.90 -16.17 -3.44
C ARG A 134 26.11 -17.68 -3.49
N LEU A 135 25.12 -18.38 -4.04
CA LEU A 135 25.29 -19.65 -4.75
C LEU A 135 24.68 -19.47 -6.14
#